data_AF-A0A8I1X4B2-F1
#
_entry.id   AF-A0A8I1X4B2-F1
#
_cell.length_a   1.000
_cell.length_b   1.000
_cell.length_c   1.000
_cell.angle_alpha   90.00
_cell.angle_beta   90.00
_cell.angle_gamma   90.00
#
_symmetry.space_group_name_H-M   'P 1'
#
loop_
_entity.id
_entity.type
_entity.pdbx_description
1 polymer ?
#
loop_
_entity_poly.entity_id
_entity_poly.type
_entity_poly.pdbx_seq_one_letter_code
_entity_poly.pdbx_strand_id
1 'polypeptide(L)'
;MKTLFNSRQFHKALAPWIFLPLFISSITGLLYRVSKDLLGYSREQVHWLMSLHEGEWLGDNGELIYVIFNSLGVLWMLVTGFQMFSKTISFTKKVTKGESKG
;
A
#
# COMPACT_ATOMS: atom_id res chain seq x y z
N MET A 1 -30.16 -0.17 12.80
CA MET A 1 -28.91 0.58 13.05
C MET A 1 -28.09 0.62 11.77
N LYS A 2 -27.93 1.79 11.13
CA LYS A 2 -26.91 1.96 10.09
C LYS A 2 -25.62 2.38 10.78
N THR A 3 -24.82 1.44 11.24
CA THR A 3 -23.42 1.68 11.58
C THR A 3 -22.69 1.97 10.28
N LEU A 4 -22.77 3.21 9.80
CA LEU A 4 -21.90 3.69 8.74
C LEU A 4 -20.52 3.83 9.36
N PHE A 5 -19.78 2.71 9.46
CA PHE A 5 -18.34 2.75 9.70
C PHE A 5 -17.76 3.82 8.77
N ASN A 6 -17.17 4.86 9.36
CA ASN A 6 -16.62 5.97 8.59
C ASN A 6 -15.33 5.50 7.91
N SER A 7 -15.49 4.75 6.82
CA SER A 7 -14.42 4.13 6.04
C SER A 7 -13.31 5.13 5.68
N ARG A 8 -13.66 6.42 5.48
CA ARG A 8 -12.68 7.49 5.24
C ARG A 8 -11.81 7.77 6.47
N GLN A 9 -12.39 7.86 7.66
CA GLN A 9 -11.61 8.10 8.89
C GLN A 9 -10.78 6.87 9.25
N PHE A 10 -11.34 5.68 9.07
CA PHE A 10 -10.61 4.43 9.27
C PHE A 10 -9.43 4.30 8.29
N HIS A 11 -9.66 4.61 7.00
CA HIS A 11 -8.60 4.67 5.99
C HIS A 11 -7.49 5.63 6.41
N LYS A 12 -7.84 6.88 6.74
CA LYS A 12 -6.87 7.90 7.15
C LYS A 12 -6.06 7.52 8.39
N ALA A 13 -6.69 6.88 9.38
CA ALA A 13 -6.02 6.52 10.63
C ALA A 13 -5.01 5.39 10.45
N LEU A 14 -5.36 4.35 9.69
CA LEU A 14 -4.50 3.19 9.49
C LEU A 14 -3.56 3.30 8.30
N ALA A 15 -3.83 4.18 7.33
CA ALA A 15 -3.03 4.33 6.12
C ALA A 15 -1.53 4.53 6.41
N PRO A 16 -1.08 5.40 7.35
CA PRO A 16 0.35 5.55 7.62
C PRO A 16 1.02 4.25 8.09
N TRP A 17 0.32 3.48 8.93
CA TRP A 17 0.83 2.23 9.51
C TRP A 17 0.89 1.09 8.50
N ILE A 18 -0.06 1.04 7.57
CA ILE A 18 -0.11 0.04 6.50
C ILE A 18 0.83 0.43 5.35
N PHE A 19 0.85 1.71 4.99
CA PHE A 19 1.65 2.22 3.87
C PHE A 19 3.14 2.18 4.17
N LEU A 20 3.58 2.43 5.40
CA LEU A 20 5.00 2.48 5.72
C LEU A 20 5.73 1.15 5.44
N PRO A 21 5.30 -0.02 5.95
CA PRO A 21 5.94 -1.30 5.62
C PRO A 21 5.76 -1.65 4.14
N LEU A 22 4.62 -1.33 3.52
CA LEU A 22 4.41 -1.51 2.08
C LEU A 22 5.43 -0.71 1.25
N PHE A 23 5.67 0.54 1.63
CA PHE A 23 6.60 1.42 0.96
C PHE A 23 8.02 0.90 1.11
N ILE A 24 8.43 0.52 2.31
CA ILE A 24 9.75 -0.07 2.57
C ILE A 24 9.93 -1.32 1.70
N SER A 25 8.99 -2.27 1.75
CA SER A 25 9.05 -3.51 0.97
C SER A 25 9.12 -3.23 -0.53
N SER A 26 8.27 -2.34 -1.07
CA SER A 26 8.28 -2.00 -2.49
C SER A 26 9.60 -1.35 -2.94
N ILE A 27 10.17 -0.46 -2.12
CA ILE A 27 11.42 0.22 -2.45
C ILE A 27 12.61 -0.73 -2.35
N THR A 28 12.68 -1.58 -1.32
CA THR A 28 13.79 -2.54 -1.18
C THR A 28 13.76 -3.59 -2.29
N GLY A 29 12.58 -4.06 -2.71
CA GLY A 29 12.45 -4.96 -3.85
C GLY A 29 12.93 -4.32 -5.17
N LEU A 30 12.57 -3.06 -5.40
CA LEU A 30 13.07 -2.29 -6.54
C LEU A 30 14.60 -2.12 -6.49
N LEU A 31 15.13 -1.67 -5.35
CA LEU A 31 16.57 -1.47 -5.16
C LEU A 31 17.35 -2.76 -5.30
N TYR A 32 16.82 -3.89 -4.81
CA TYR A 32 17.45 -5.20 -4.95
C TYR A 32 17.59 -5.56 -6.43
N ARG A 33 16.50 -5.44 -7.19
CA ARG A 33 16.47 -5.73 -8.63
C ARG A 33 17.44 -4.84 -9.40
N VAL A 34 17.41 -3.53 -9.16
CA VAL A 34 18.31 -2.56 -9.80
C VAL A 34 19.77 -2.85 -9.48
N SER A 35 20.08 -3.10 -8.20
CA SER A 35 21.45 -3.34 -7.77
C SER A 35 22.02 -4.63 -8.36
N LYS A 36 21.22 -5.69 -8.41
CA LYS A 36 21.65 -6.96 -9.01
C LYS A 36 21.73 -6.92 -10.53
N ASP A 37 20.64 -6.50 -11.17
CA ASP A 37 20.47 -6.71 -12.62
C ASP A 37 21.10 -5.59 -13.45
N LEU A 38 21.19 -4.36 -12.90
CA LEU A 38 21.76 -3.21 -13.62
C LEU A 38 23.16 -2.84 -13.14
N LEU A 39 23.43 -2.91 -11.84
CA LEU A 39 24.72 -2.50 -11.26
C LEU A 39 25.70 -3.65 -11.05
N GLY A 40 25.25 -4.90 -11.23
CA GLY A 40 26.11 -6.09 -11.17
C GLY A 40 26.57 -6.45 -9.75
N TYR A 41 25.90 -5.98 -8.70
CA TYR A 41 26.21 -6.38 -7.33
C TYR A 41 25.93 -7.87 -7.11
N SER A 42 26.76 -8.53 -6.29
CA SER A 42 26.55 -9.92 -5.91
C SER A 42 25.33 -10.06 -4.99
N ARG A 43 24.80 -11.29 -4.89
CA ARG A 43 23.60 -11.57 -4.09
C ARG A 43 23.82 -11.24 -2.63
N GLU A 44 25.00 -11.55 -2.12
CA GLU A 44 25.44 -11.40 -0.73
C GLU A 44 25.55 -9.92 -0.35
N GLN A 45 26.03 -9.07 -1.26
CA GLN A 45 26.20 -7.62 -1.03
C GLN A 45 24.86 -6.90 -0.81
N VAL A 46 23.79 -7.39 -1.45
CA VAL A 46 22.48 -6.72 -1.44
C VAL A 46 21.39 -7.54 -0.75
N HIS A 47 21.72 -8.69 -0.18
CA HIS A 47 20.76 -9.57 0.49
C HIS A 47 20.03 -8.88 1.65
N TRP A 48 20.67 -7.94 2.34
CA TRP A 48 20.04 -7.13 3.38
C TRP A 48 18.79 -6.37 2.90
N LEU A 49 18.70 -6.05 1.60
CA LEU A 49 17.48 -5.46 1.02
C LEU A 49 16.32 -6.46 1.04
N MET A 50 16.58 -7.75 0.81
CA MET A 50 15.56 -8.80 0.90
C MET A 50 15.16 -9.05 2.35
N SER A 51 16.11 -9.01 3.29
CA SER A 51 15.81 -9.09 4.72
C SER A 51 14.83 -8.00 5.15
N LEU A 52 14.98 -6.76 4.63
CA LEU A 52 14.01 -5.67 4.82
C LEU A 52 12.72 -5.84 4.00
N HIS A 53 12.79 -6.42 2.79
CA HIS A 53 11.65 -6.63 1.88
C HIS A 53 10.61 -7.60 2.46
N GLU A 54 11.10 -8.67 3.07
CA GLU A 54 10.29 -9.79 3.58
C GLU A 54 10.07 -9.68 5.09
N GLY A 55 10.87 -8.85 5.78
CA GLY A 55 10.80 -8.71 7.22
C GLY A 55 11.50 -9.85 7.96
N GLU A 56 12.46 -10.52 7.32
CA GLU A 56 13.25 -11.64 7.86
C GLU A 56 13.91 -11.30 9.22
N TRP A 57 14.27 -10.03 9.44
CA TRP A 57 14.81 -9.54 10.72
C TRP A 57 13.86 -9.69 11.92
N LEU A 58 12.57 -10.00 11.69
CA LEU A 58 11.58 -10.32 12.72
C LEU A 58 11.58 -11.82 13.11
N GLY A 59 12.42 -12.63 12.46
CA GLY A 59 12.44 -14.10 12.57
C GLY A 59 11.33 -14.77 11.75
N ASP A 60 11.36 -16.10 11.66
CA ASP A 60 10.53 -16.90 10.74
C ASP A 60 9.02 -16.59 10.82
N ASN A 61 8.47 -16.50 12.03
CA ASN A 61 7.06 -16.16 12.22
C ASN A 61 6.77 -14.70 11.88
N GLY A 62 7.73 -13.81 12.14
CA GLY A 62 7.63 -12.39 11.88
C GLY A 62 7.64 -12.06 10.39
N GLU A 63 8.48 -12.75 9.61
CA GLU A 63 8.51 -12.67 8.14
C GLU A 63 7.15 -13.00 7.54
N LEU A 64 6.56 -14.13 7.93
CA LEU A 64 5.23 -14.54 7.45
C LEU A 64 4.15 -13.51 7.82
N ILE A 65 4.16 -13.01 9.06
CA ILE A 65 3.22 -11.98 9.51
C ILE A 65 3.41 -10.69 8.68
N TYR A 66 4.64 -10.28 8.42
CA TYR A 66 4.97 -9.07 7.67
C TYR A 66 4.46 -9.16 6.23
N VAL A 67 4.70 -10.29 5.55
CA VAL A 67 4.22 -10.53 4.18
C VAL A 67 2.69 -10.57 4.11
N ILE A 68 2.03 -11.26 5.05
CA ILE A 68 0.55 -11.29 5.12
C ILE A 68 -0.01 -9.90 5.39
N PHE A 69 0.57 -9.17 6.35
CA PHE A 69 0.16 -7.83 6.71
C PHE A 69 0.25 -6.87 5.52
N ASN A 70 1.37 -6.89 4.79
CA ASN A 70 1.54 -6.09 3.58
C ASN A 70 0.53 -6.49 2.50
N SER A 71 0.37 -7.79 2.23
CA SER A 71 -0.54 -8.30 1.20
C SER A 71 -2.01 -7.93 1.46
N LEU A 72 -2.48 -8.08 2.71
CA LEU A 72 -3.83 -7.67 3.09
C LEU A 72 -3.97 -6.14 3.17
N GLY A 73 -2.92 -5.48 3.66
CA GLY A 73 -2.84 -4.03 3.77
C GLY A 73 -3.00 -3.34 2.42
N VAL A 74 -2.30 -3.81 1.38
CA VAL A 74 -2.41 -3.22 0.03
C VAL A 74 -3.80 -3.44 -0.56
N LEU A 75 -4.38 -4.63 -0.41
CA LEU A 75 -5.75 -4.90 -0.86
C LEU A 75 -6.76 -3.97 -0.19
N TRP A 76 -6.65 -3.80 1.12
CA TRP A 76 -7.50 -2.90 1.87
C TRP A 76 -7.31 -1.43 1.45
N MET A 77 -6.06 -0.97 1.27
CA MET A 77 -5.74 0.38 0.80
C MET A 77 -6.35 0.65 -0.57
N LEU A 78 -6.24 -0.30 -1.50
CA LEU A 78 -6.81 -0.20 -2.85
C LEU A 78 -8.34 -0.14 -2.81
N VAL A 79 -9.00 -1.04 -2.09
CA VAL A 79 -10.46 -1.08 -2.00
C VAL A 79 -11.00 0.22 -1.39
N THR A 80 -10.48 0.64 -0.24
CA THR A 80 -10.98 1.81 0.47
C THR A 80 -10.61 3.13 -0.23
N GLY A 81 -9.39 3.22 -0.78
CA GLY A 81 -8.96 4.33 -1.62
C GLY A 81 -9.81 4.48 -2.88
N PHE A 82 -10.08 3.38 -3.58
CA PHE A 82 -10.93 3.37 -4.78
C PHE A 82 -12.38 3.76 -4.50
N GLN A 83 -12.95 3.28 -3.39
CA GLN A 83 -14.30 3.67 -2.94
C GLN A 83 -14.38 5.18 -2.66
N MET A 84 -13.35 5.75 -2.03
CA MET A 84 -13.27 7.20 -1.78
C MET A 84 -13.10 7.99 -3.08
N PHE A 85 -12.24 7.54 -3.99
CA PHE A 85 -12.01 8.17 -5.29
C PHE A 85 -13.26 8.18 -6.17
N SER A 86 -13.98 7.04 -6.24
CA SER A 86 -15.21 6.90 -7.01
C SER A 86 -16.32 7.85 -6.53
N LYS A 87 -16.40 8.10 -5.22
CA LYS A 87 -17.34 9.07 -4.64
C LYS A 87 -16.99 10.52 -5.04
N THR A 88 -15.71 10.86 -5.10
CA THR A 88 -15.26 12.19 -5.56
C THR A 88 -15.60 12.44 -7.04
N ILE A 89 -15.39 11.46 -7.91
CA ILE A 89 -15.71 11.58 -9.33
C ILE A 89 -17.23 11.71 -9.56
N SER A 90 -18.02 10.85 -8.92
CA SER A 90 -19.49 10.88 -9.07
C SER A 90 -20.11 12.19 -8.59
N PHE A 91 -19.56 12.80 -7.54
CA PHE A 91 -19.97 14.13 -7.08
C PHE A 91 -19.68 15.21 -8.14
N THR A 92 -18.47 15.26 -8.68
CA THR A 92 -18.07 16.23 -9.72
C THR A 92 -18.92 16.10 -10.99
N LYS A 93 -19.27 14.87 -11.39
CA LYS A 93 -20.16 14.60 -12.53
C LYS A 93 -21.59 15.10 -12.28
N LYS A 94 -22.07 15.10 -11.04
CA LYS A 94 -23.41 15.60 -10.68
C LYS A 94 -23.47 17.13 -10.69
N VAL A 95 -22.42 17.80 -10.21
CA VAL A 95 -22.31 19.27 -10.20
C VAL A 95 -22.31 19.82 -11.64
N THR A 96 -21.41 19.31 -12.49
CA THR A 96 -21.29 19.73 -13.89
C THR A 96 -22.56 19.49 -14.73
N LYS A 97 -23.28 18.39 -14.48
CA LYS A 97 -24.57 18.10 -15.14
C LYS A 97 -25.73 18.99 -14.64
N GLY A 98 -25.61 19.54 -13.43
CA GLY A 98 -26.58 20.50 -12.87
C GLY A 98 -26.44 21.89 -13.46
N GLU A 99 -25.21 22.36 -13.68
CA GLU A 99 -24.91 23.66 -14.29
C GLU A 99 -25.31 23.73 -15.77
N SER A 100 -25.18 22.62 -16.52
CA SER A 100 -25.56 22.57 -17.94
C SER A 100 -27.08 22.57 -18.21
N LYS A 101 -27.93 22.48 -17.17
CA LYS A 101 -29.39 22.37 -17.29
C LYS A 101 -30.15 23.58 -16.75
N GLY A 102 -29.45 24.60 -16.26
CA GLY A 102 -30.01 25.90 -15.87
C GLY A 102 -29.72 26.93 -16.95
#